data_AF-A0A8S0W9I9-F1
#
_entry.id   AF-A0A8S0W9I9-F1
#
_cell.length_a   1.000
_cell.length_b   1.000
_cell.length_c   1.000
_cell.angle_alpha   90.00
_cell.angle_beta   90.00
_cell.angle_gamma   90.00
#
_symmetry.space_group_name_H-M   'P 1'
#
loop_
_entity.id
_entity.type
_entity.pdbx_description
1 polymer ?
#
loop_
_entity_poly.entity_id
_entity_poly.type
_entity_poly.pdbx_seq_one_letter_code
_entity_poly.pdbx_strand_id
1 'polypeptide(L)'
;MAKNSKKHKNAPEKVSLIAKKLKQDVPDTISKLIHHGLTISDIVAQAGMVGGLIYEDELETTTETLITLAQNPALIGLKVLKPFKTVVHDHWRVAHETMNTGSSLTSRILSALIDNRHVDALVLLSEMAIHKQLPKLGALQRWVRECDVVLTPSMSQGEENHVWQVLDAILRTTQPEMIASMSSPHWGEGKLKQLGSKLLWFEPFGVDPGLPNLTKGKIAPITSPEALETSFNVLQPLQTTLGHERCLPNKHPMTIYFSPPTKPSTFPLLPASQ
;
A
#
# COMPACT_ATOMS: atom_id res chain seq x y z
N MET A 1 46.64 21.57 -52.27
CA MET A 1 45.38 21.53 -53.06
C MET A 1 44.23 21.40 -52.07
N ALA A 2 43.54 22.50 -51.71
CA ALA A 2 42.26 22.97 -52.31
C ALA A 2 41.11 21.93 -52.17
N LYS A 3 39.87 22.22 -51.76
CA LYS A 3 39.12 23.38 -51.20
C LYS A 3 37.66 22.88 -51.02
N ASN A 4 36.88 23.58 -50.19
CA ASN A 4 35.40 23.67 -50.10
C ASN A 4 34.65 22.57 -49.30
N SER A 5 33.94 22.86 -48.20
CA SER A 5 32.90 23.87 -47.90
C SER A 5 31.50 23.49 -48.41
N LYS A 6 30.56 23.27 -47.47
CA LYS A 6 29.22 23.90 -47.50
C LYS A 6 28.58 23.96 -46.11
N LYS A 7 28.34 25.22 -45.72
CA LYS A 7 27.59 25.76 -44.58
C LYS A 7 26.08 25.70 -44.86
N HIS A 8 25.28 25.45 -43.84
CA HIS A 8 23.89 25.90 -43.64
C HIS A 8 23.68 25.83 -42.11
N LYS A 9 23.65 26.88 -41.28
CA LYS A 9 22.93 28.16 -41.19
C LYS A 9 21.39 28.07 -41.16
N ASN A 10 20.88 28.30 -39.95
CA ASN A 10 19.65 28.99 -39.51
C ASN A 10 18.30 28.24 -39.41
N ALA A 11 17.89 27.97 -38.16
CA ALA A 11 16.57 28.33 -37.60
C ALA A 11 16.57 28.12 -36.06
N PRO A 12 16.42 29.19 -35.25
CA PRO A 12 15.25 29.22 -34.36
C PRO A 12 14.72 30.65 -34.19
N GLU A 13 13.98 31.18 -35.17
CA GLU A 13 13.34 32.51 -35.02
C GLU A 13 11.87 32.45 -34.58
N LYS A 14 11.21 31.28 -34.63
CA LYS A 14 9.77 31.19 -34.30
C LYS A 14 9.43 31.01 -32.82
N VAL A 15 10.38 30.60 -31.97
CA VAL A 15 10.12 30.45 -30.51
C VAL A 15 10.30 31.77 -29.75
N SER A 16 11.11 32.72 -30.27
CA SER A 16 11.35 33.99 -29.57
C SER A 16 10.22 35.01 -29.67
N LEU A 17 9.31 34.85 -30.65
CA LEU A 17 8.21 35.81 -30.87
C LEU A 17 7.02 35.57 -29.93
N ILE A 18 6.81 34.34 -29.44
CA ILE A 18 5.75 34.04 -28.46
C ILE A 18 6.19 34.49 -27.06
N ALA A 19 7.47 34.31 -26.72
CA ALA A 19 8.03 34.76 -25.44
C ALA A 19 8.13 36.30 -25.29
N LYS A 20 8.04 37.06 -26.39
CA LYS A 20 8.03 38.53 -26.35
C LYS A 20 6.65 39.13 -26.17
N LYS A 21 5.57 38.39 -26.45
CA LYS A 21 4.19 38.91 -26.34
C LYS A 21 3.55 38.72 -24.96
N LEU A 22 4.13 37.88 -24.10
CA LEU A 22 3.66 37.69 -22.71
C LEU A 22 4.38 38.59 -21.69
N LYS A 23 5.35 39.40 -22.13
CA LYS A 23 6.24 40.16 -21.24
C LYS A 23 5.81 41.62 -21.04
N GLN A 24 4.70 42.05 -21.64
CA GLN A 24 4.34 43.47 -21.71
C GLN A 24 3.26 43.89 -20.70
N ASP A 25 2.45 42.97 -20.16
CA ASP A 25 1.37 43.31 -19.21
C ASP A 25 1.69 43.02 -17.73
N VAL A 26 2.81 42.36 -17.45
CA VAL A 26 3.27 42.06 -16.08
C VAL A 26 4.10 43.18 -15.39
N PRO A 27 4.86 44.06 -16.09
CA PRO A 27 5.80 44.95 -15.39
C PRO A 27 5.10 46.04 -14.56
N ASP A 28 3.90 46.48 -14.95
CA ASP A 28 3.21 47.58 -14.27
C ASP A 28 2.60 47.18 -12.92
N THR A 29 2.24 45.91 -12.75
CA THR A 29 1.70 45.37 -11.48
C THR A 29 2.84 45.10 -10.49
N ILE A 30 3.98 44.60 -10.98
CA ILE A 30 5.19 44.35 -10.16
C ILE A 30 5.77 45.66 -9.64
N SER A 31 5.85 46.71 -10.48
CA SER A 31 6.39 48.02 -10.06
C SER A 31 5.53 48.72 -8.99
N LYS A 32 4.21 48.51 -8.98
CA LYS A 32 3.31 49.07 -7.97
C LYS A 32 3.38 48.35 -6.61
N LEU A 33 3.74 47.06 -6.59
CA LEU A 33 3.76 46.23 -5.38
C LEU A 33 5.12 46.19 -4.67
N ILE A 34 6.24 46.47 -5.38
CA ILE A 34 7.57 46.63 -4.77
C ILE A 34 7.64 47.80 -3.78
N HIS A 35 6.78 48.82 -3.95
CA HIS A 35 6.69 49.95 -3.02
C HIS A 35 6.14 49.59 -1.62
N HIS A 36 5.62 48.38 -1.41
CA HIS A 36 5.03 47.93 -0.14
C HIS A 36 5.87 46.93 0.66
N GLY A 37 7.11 46.63 0.24
CA GLY A 37 8.05 45.86 1.07
C GLY A 37 7.72 44.37 1.26
N LEU A 38 7.01 43.75 0.32
CA LEU A 38 6.81 42.29 0.32
C LEU A 38 7.97 41.56 -0.36
N THR A 39 8.35 40.42 0.22
CA THR A 39 9.36 39.49 -0.30
C THR A 39 8.83 38.69 -1.50
N ILE A 40 9.70 38.39 -2.47
CA ILE A 40 9.34 37.65 -3.72
C ILE A 40 8.69 36.29 -3.41
N SER A 41 9.09 35.65 -2.31
CA SER A 41 8.50 34.41 -1.78
C SER A 41 7.01 34.54 -1.47
N ASP A 42 6.57 35.68 -0.93
CA ASP A 42 5.16 35.92 -0.58
C ASP A 42 4.32 36.23 -1.81
N ILE A 43 4.93 36.80 -2.86
CA ILE A 43 4.28 37.08 -4.15
C ILE A 43 4.06 35.77 -4.93
N VAL A 44 5.02 34.84 -4.88
CA VAL A 44 4.87 33.51 -5.50
C VAL A 44 3.84 32.64 -4.75
N ALA A 45 3.77 32.77 -3.42
CA ALA A 45 2.73 32.12 -2.61
C ALA A 45 1.33 32.70 -2.85
N GLN A 46 1.21 34.02 -3.09
CA GLN A 46 -0.06 34.67 -3.44
C GLN A 46 -0.51 34.43 -4.89
N ALA A 47 0.40 34.04 -5.79
CA ALA A 47 0.08 33.78 -7.19
C ALA A 47 -0.44 32.36 -7.46
N GLY A 48 -0.63 31.51 -6.43
CA GLY A 48 -1.13 30.14 -6.60
C GLY A 48 -0.23 29.29 -7.50
N MET A 49 1.08 29.53 -7.50
CA MET A 49 2.02 28.82 -8.37
C MET A 49 2.78 27.71 -7.61
N VAL A 50 2.58 26.46 -8.03
CA VAL A 50 3.34 25.30 -7.55
C VAL A 50 4.77 25.37 -8.06
N GLY A 51 5.73 25.43 -7.13
CA GLY A 51 7.16 25.47 -7.45
C GLY A 51 7.60 26.69 -8.27
N GLY A 52 6.76 27.73 -8.36
CA GLY A 52 7.00 28.91 -9.18
C GLY A 52 6.94 28.67 -10.70
N LEU A 53 6.42 27.51 -11.14
CA LEU A 53 6.43 27.10 -12.56
C LEU A 53 5.05 26.77 -13.13
N ILE A 54 4.14 26.27 -12.30
CA ILE A 54 2.82 25.76 -12.71
C ILE A 54 1.75 26.48 -11.89
N TYR A 55 0.68 26.95 -12.51
CA TYR A 55 -0.48 27.48 -11.78
C TYR A 55 -1.35 26.35 -11.22
N GLU A 56 -1.87 26.51 -10.02
CA GLU A 56 -2.73 25.51 -9.36
C GLU A 56 -3.96 25.17 -10.23
N ASP A 57 -4.62 26.18 -10.81
CA ASP A 57 -5.80 26.00 -11.66
C ASP A 57 -5.50 25.15 -12.91
N GLU A 58 -4.31 25.31 -13.50
CA GLU A 58 -3.86 24.51 -14.64
C GLU A 58 -3.56 23.06 -14.22
N LEU A 59 -3.01 22.87 -13.02
CA LEU A 59 -2.73 21.55 -12.46
C LEU A 59 -4.02 20.79 -12.15
N GLU A 60 -5.01 21.46 -11.54
CA GLU A 60 -6.33 20.89 -11.27
C GLU A 60 -7.02 20.48 -12.58
N THR A 61 -7.08 21.39 -13.57
CA THR A 61 -7.65 21.10 -14.89
C THR A 61 -6.95 19.92 -15.58
N THR A 62 -5.62 19.85 -15.49
CA THR A 62 -4.84 18.74 -16.06
C THR A 62 -5.15 17.43 -15.35
N THR A 63 -5.30 17.46 -14.03
CA THR A 63 -5.64 16.29 -13.20
C THR A 63 -7.03 15.75 -13.52
N GLU A 64 -8.04 16.62 -13.61
CA GLU A 64 -9.39 16.24 -14.04
C GLU A 64 -9.40 15.64 -15.45
N THR A 65 -8.61 16.22 -16.36
CA THR A 65 -8.46 15.70 -17.73
C THR A 65 -7.86 14.29 -17.72
N LEU A 66 -6.83 14.04 -16.89
CA LEU A 66 -6.20 12.73 -16.73
C LEU A 66 -7.18 11.70 -16.16
N ILE A 67 -7.95 12.06 -15.13
CA ILE A 67 -8.98 11.18 -14.53
C ILE A 67 -10.05 10.84 -15.58
N THR A 68 -10.52 11.83 -16.34
CA THR A 68 -11.53 11.63 -17.39
C THR A 68 -11.02 10.68 -18.49
N LEU A 69 -9.75 10.80 -18.89
CA LEU A 69 -9.13 9.89 -19.84
C LEU A 69 -8.95 8.47 -19.28
N ALA A 70 -8.61 8.34 -18.00
CA ALA A 70 -8.49 7.05 -17.33
C ALA A 70 -9.84 6.32 -17.23
N GLN A 71 -10.93 7.05 -16.97
CA GLN A 71 -12.29 6.51 -16.96
C GLN A 71 -12.81 6.13 -18.36
N ASN A 72 -12.23 6.70 -19.43
CA ASN A 72 -12.66 6.50 -20.82
C ASN A 72 -11.51 5.94 -21.70
N PRO A 73 -11.07 4.69 -21.50
CA PRO A 73 -9.89 4.14 -22.17
C PRO A 73 -10.04 4.06 -23.71
N ALA A 74 -11.27 4.03 -24.24
CA ALA A 74 -11.52 4.07 -25.67
C ALA A 74 -11.00 5.37 -26.33
N LEU A 75 -11.04 6.50 -25.61
CA LEU A 75 -10.55 7.79 -26.12
C LEU A 75 -9.03 7.79 -26.28
N ILE A 76 -8.32 7.08 -25.40
CA ILE A 76 -6.87 6.89 -25.48
C ILE A 76 -6.50 6.24 -26.82
N GLY A 77 -7.36 5.41 -27.41
CA GLY A 77 -7.12 4.80 -28.73
C GLY A 77 -7.10 5.79 -29.91
N LEU A 78 -7.61 7.01 -29.75
CA LEU A 78 -7.75 7.97 -30.84
C LEU A 78 -6.41 8.52 -31.32
N LYS A 79 -6.28 8.67 -32.65
CA LYS A 79 -5.06 9.22 -33.29
C LYS A 79 -4.72 10.64 -32.82
N VAL A 80 -5.73 11.41 -32.41
CA VAL A 80 -5.58 12.79 -31.93
C VAL A 80 -4.77 12.85 -30.63
N LEU A 81 -4.86 11.83 -29.77
CA LEU A 81 -4.13 11.76 -28.51
C LEU A 81 -2.72 11.17 -28.65
N LYS A 82 -2.21 10.97 -29.87
CA LYS A 82 -0.84 10.47 -30.09
C LYS A 82 0.24 11.37 -29.47
N PRO A 83 0.23 12.71 -29.66
CA PRO A 83 1.21 13.58 -29.02
C PRO A 83 1.12 13.55 -27.50
N PHE A 84 -0.12 13.51 -26.97
CA PHE A 84 -0.38 13.40 -25.54
C PHE A 84 0.24 12.12 -24.94
N LYS A 85 0.06 10.97 -25.60
CA LYS A 85 0.72 9.71 -25.18
C LYS A 85 2.23 9.82 -25.13
N THR A 86 2.85 10.47 -26.11
CA THR A 86 4.30 10.65 -26.13
C THR A 86 4.77 11.48 -24.94
N VAL A 87 4.07 12.57 -24.62
CA VAL A 87 4.38 13.43 -23.46
C VAL A 87 4.16 12.69 -22.15
N VAL A 88 3.05 11.95 -22.01
CA VAL A 88 2.79 11.12 -20.83
C VAL A 88 3.87 10.06 -20.67
N HIS A 89 4.30 9.41 -21.75
CA HIS A 89 5.38 8.42 -21.69
C HIS A 89 6.72 9.05 -21.29
N ASP A 90 7.03 10.25 -21.77
CA ASP A 90 8.25 10.96 -21.37
C ASP A 90 8.16 11.44 -19.91
N HIS A 91 7.00 11.92 -19.48
CA HIS A 91 6.73 12.21 -18.06
C HIS A 91 6.90 10.95 -17.21
N TRP A 92 6.34 9.81 -17.61
CA TRP A 92 6.50 8.53 -16.90
C TRP A 92 7.96 8.11 -16.84
N ARG A 93 8.72 8.27 -17.92
CA ARG A 93 10.16 7.98 -17.95
C ARG A 93 10.91 8.85 -16.95
N VAL A 94 10.71 10.16 -17.00
CA VAL A 94 11.36 11.12 -16.09
C VAL A 94 10.91 10.91 -14.66
N ALA A 95 9.62 10.67 -14.42
CA ALA A 95 9.08 10.32 -13.11
C ALA A 95 9.69 9.01 -12.59
N HIS A 96 9.87 7.99 -13.44
CA HIS A 96 10.59 6.78 -13.02
C HIS A 96 12.06 7.04 -12.71
N GLU A 97 12.72 7.94 -13.47
CA GLU A 97 14.12 8.31 -13.24
C GLU A 97 14.30 9.15 -11.95
N THR A 98 13.37 10.06 -11.66
CA THR A 98 13.41 10.97 -10.49
C THR A 98 12.81 10.33 -9.23
N MET A 99 11.74 9.55 -9.37
CA MET A 99 11.13 8.73 -8.33
C MET A 99 11.82 7.37 -8.18
N ASN A 100 12.99 7.16 -8.81
CA ASN A 100 13.93 6.08 -8.43
C ASN A 100 14.56 6.40 -7.06
N THR A 101 13.65 6.46 -6.10
CA THR A 101 13.73 6.43 -4.66
C THR A 101 14.77 5.42 -4.22
N GLY A 102 16.00 5.94 -4.13
CA GLY A 102 17.18 5.25 -3.64
C GLY A 102 17.66 4.12 -4.55
N SER A 103 18.97 4.04 -4.77
CA SER A 103 19.60 2.89 -5.45
C SER A 103 19.31 1.55 -4.77
N SER A 104 18.83 1.56 -3.53
CA SER A 104 18.51 0.37 -2.75
C SER A 104 17.07 -0.07 -2.93
N LEU A 105 16.89 -1.39 -3.03
CA LEU A 105 15.57 -2.05 -3.06
C LEU A 105 14.68 -1.62 -1.89
N THR A 106 15.29 -1.38 -0.71
CA THR A 106 14.58 -0.93 0.48
C THR A 106 13.88 0.41 0.30
N SER A 107 14.54 1.34 -0.38
CA SER A 107 14.00 2.69 -0.63
C SER A 107 12.91 2.66 -1.70
N ARG A 108 13.07 1.80 -2.73
CA ARG A 108 12.05 1.58 -3.76
C ARG A 108 10.76 1.00 -3.17
N ILE A 109 10.88 0.04 -2.26
CA ILE A 109 9.73 -0.53 -1.54
C ILE A 109 9.03 0.57 -0.73
N LEU A 110 9.77 1.37 0.05
CA LEU A 110 9.18 2.44 0.86
C LEU A 110 8.41 3.45 -0.02
N SER A 111 8.97 3.84 -1.17
CA SER A 111 8.30 4.73 -2.11
C SER A 111 7.00 4.17 -2.66
N ALA A 112 7.01 2.90 -3.08
CA ALA A 112 5.82 2.23 -3.56
C ALA A 112 4.72 2.17 -2.49
N LEU A 113 5.10 2.02 -1.21
CA LEU A 113 4.16 2.05 -0.09
C LEU A 113 3.59 3.45 0.17
N ILE A 114 4.43 4.49 0.12
CA ILE A 114 3.98 5.89 0.27
C ILE A 114 3.01 6.28 -0.85
N ASP A 115 3.27 5.82 -2.08
CA ASP A 115 2.44 6.10 -3.25
C ASP A 115 1.18 5.21 -3.33
N ASN A 116 0.91 4.35 -2.34
CA ASN A 116 -0.17 3.35 -2.36
C ASN A 116 -0.13 2.38 -3.57
N ARG A 117 1.05 2.16 -4.14
CA ARG A 117 1.28 1.22 -5.26
C ARG A 117 1.59 -0.18 -4.71
N HIS A 118 0.58 -0.81 -4.11
CA HIS A 118 0.73 -2.09 -3.42
C HIS A 118 1.22 -3.23 -4.33
N VAL A 119 0.79 -3.27 -5.60
CA VAL A 119 1.24 -4.28 -6.58
C VAL A 119 2.74 -4.14 -6.86
N ASP A 120 3.23 -2.91 -7.05
CA ASP A 120 4.66 -2.65 -7.26
C ASP A 120 5.47 -3.04 -6.01
N ALA A 121 4.94 -2.75 -4.81
CA ALA A 121 5.56 -3.15 -3.56
C ALA A 121 5.68 -4.69 -3.43
N LEU A 122 4.66 -5.45 -3.82
CA LEU A 122 4.68 -6.92 -3.83
C LEU A 122 5.76 -7.47 -4.77
N VAL A 123 5.91 -6.88 -5.96
CA VAL A 123 6.95 -7.27 -6.92
C VAL A 123 8.34 -7.00 -6.35
N LEU A 124 8.56 -5.83 -5.75
CA LEU A 124 9.84 -5.45 -5.15
C LEU A 124 10.16 -6.30 -3.89
N LEU A 125 9.16 -6.65 -3.08
CA LEU A 125 9.34 -7.57 -1.96
C LEU A 125 9.70 -8.98 -2.43
N SER A 126 9.10 -9.44 -3.53
CA SER A 126 9.44 -10.72 -4.16
C SER A 126 10.87 -10.70 -4.70
N GLU A 127 11.30 -9.62 -5.35
CA GLU A 127 12.70 -9.40 -5.75
C GLU A 127 13.64 -9.49 -4.54
N MET A 128 13.27 -8.86 -3.42
CA MET A 128 14.07 -8.86 -2.19
C MET A 128 14.20 -10.26 -1.58
N ALA A 129 13.10 -11.02 -1.57
CA ALA A 129 13.06 -12.39 -1.09
C ALA A 129 13.92 -13.34 -1.96
N ILE A 130 13.85 -13.20 -3.30
CA ILE A 130 14.68 -13.97 -4.24
C ILE A 130 16.17 -13.69 -4.02
N HIS A 131 16.52 -12.41 -3.81
CA HIS A 131 17.88 -11.99 -3.49
C HIS A 131 18.33 -12.36 -2.07
N LYS A 132 17.43 -12.92 -1.24
CA LYS A 132 17.67 -13.26 0.18
C LYS A 132 18.20 -12.06 0.98
N GLN A 133 17.78 -10.86 0.60
CA GLN A 133 18.17 -9.63 1.29
C GLN A 133 17.21 -9.39 2.44
N LEU A 134 17.74 -9.30 3.66
CA LEU A 134 16.94 -9.01 4.84
C LEU A 134 16.84 -7.49 5.05
N PRO A 135 15.62 -6.93 5.21
CA PRO A 135 15.47 -5.51 5.50
C PRO A 135 15.99 -5.19 6.91
N LYS A 136 16.54 -3.98 7.08
CA LYS A 136 16.91 -3.48 8.40
C LYS A 136 15.64 -3.21 9.22
N LEU A 137 15.70 -3.37 10.54
CA LEU A 137 14.57 -3.15 11.45
C LEU A 137 13.90 -1.78 11.25
N GLY A 138 14.70 -0.72 11.09
CA GLY A 138 14.14 0.63 10.87
C GLY A 138 13.46 0.83 9.51
N ALA A 139 13.73 0.00 8.50
CA ALA A 139 12.98 0.01 7.25
C ALA A 139 11.66 -0.75 7.40
N LEU A 140 11.72 -1.93 8.04
CA LEU A 140 10.55 -2.73 8.37
C LEU A 140 9.50 -1.94 9.16
N GLN A 141 9.93 -1.24 10.21
CA GLN A 141 9.06 -0.40 11.03
C GLN A 141 8.36 0.69 10.21
N ARG A 142 9.06 1.28 9.23
CA ARG A 142 8.48 2.28 8.35
C ARG A 142 7.47 1.66 7.40
N TRP A 143 7.79 0.54 6.76
CA TRP A 143 6.87 -0.14 5.84
C TRP A 143 5.56 -0.56 6.50
N VAL A 144 5.64 -1.15 7.70
CA VAL A 144 4.44 -1.55 8.45
C VAL A 144 3.62 -0.32 8.82
N ARG A 145 4.26 0.78 9.23
CA ARG A 145 3.57 2.04 9.52
C ARG A 145 2.84 2.61 8.29
N GLU A 146 3.48 2.62 7.12
CA GLU A 146 2.83 3.09 5.90
C GLU A 146 1.62 2.22 5.53
N CYS A 147 1.70 0.90 5.75
CA CYS A 147 0.54 0.02 5.55
C CYS A 147 -0.59 0.30 6.56
N ASP A 148 -0.25 0.55 7.83
CA ASP A 148 -1.22 0.83 8.91
C ASP A 148 -1.95 2.16 8.71
N VAL A 149 -1.25 3.19 8.22
CA VAL A 149 -1.85 4.50 7.90
C VAL A 149 -2.95 4.38 6.83
N VAL A 150 -2.79 3.45 5.90
CA VAL A 150 -3.72 3.24 4.78
C VAL A 150 -4.96 2.45 5.21
N LEU A 151 -4.85 1.61 6.25
CA LEU A 151 -5.96 0.82 6.79
C LEU A 151 -6.97 1.70 7.55
N THR A 152 -7.90 2.29 6.81
CA THR A 152 -9.00 3.10 7.35
C THR A 152 -10.32 2.31 7.23
N PRO A 153 -11.25 2.38 8.22
CA PRO A 153 -12.53 1.65 8.18
C PRO A 153 -13.46 2.02 7.01
N SER A 154 -13.14 3.05 6.22
CA SER A 154 -13.89 3.47 5.02
C SER A 154 -13.28 2.97 3.70
N MET A 155 -12.23 2.15 3.74
CA MET A 155 -11.51 1.68 2.55
C MET A 155 -12.31 0.65 1.75
N SER A 156 -12.08 0.59 0.43
CA SER A 156 -12.60 -0.50 -0.40
C SER A 156 -11.97 -1.83 0.00
N GLN A 157 -12.78 -2.88 0.11
CA GLN A 157 -12.32 -4.24 0.44
C GLN A 157 -11.19 -4.69 -0.51
N GLY A 158 -11.25 -4.30 -1.78
CA GLY A 158 -10.20 -4.63 -2.76
C GLY A 158 -8.85 -4.06 -2.38
N GLU A 159 -8.80 -2.80 -1.96
CA GLU A 159 -7.55 -2.13 -1.59
C GLU A 159 -7.03 -2.63 -0.23
N GLU A 160 -7.94 -2.83 0.73
CA GLU A 160 -7.62 -3.44 2.03
C GLU A 160 -6.92 -4.80 1.85
N ASN A 161 -7.45 -5.63 0.95
CA ASN A 161 -6.86 -6.93 0.65
C ASN A 161 -5.44 -6.81 0.07
N HIS A 162 -5.16 -5.81 -0.78
CA HIS A 162 -3.80 -5.58 -1.29
C HIS A 162 -2.83 -5.16 -0.17
N VAL A 163 -3.30 -4.37 0.81
CA VAL A 163 -2.49 -4.01 1.99
C VAL A 163 -2.17 -5.26 2.83
N TRP A 164 -3.16 -6.13 3.05
CA TRP A 164 -2.96 -7.40 3.75
C TRP A 164 -1.97 -8.33 3.03
N GLN A 165 -2.02 -8.39 1.69
CA GLN A 165 -1.04 -9.11 0.89
C GLN A 165 0.38 -8.57 1.08
N VAL A 166 0.53 -7.24 1.08
CA VAL A 166 1.82 -6.58 1.31
C VAL A 166 2.37 -6.90 2.70
N LEU A 167 1.53 -6.86 3.73
CA LEU A 167 1.91 -7.20 5.10
C LEU A 167 2.37 -8.67 5.22
N ASP A 168 1.63 -9.61 4.63
CA ASP A 168 2.03 -11.02 4.58
C ASP A 168 3.37 -11.21 3.85
N ALA A 169 3.57 -10.53 2.71
CA ALA A 169 4.82 -10.56 1.95
C ALA A 169 6.02 -9.98 2.73
N ILE A 170 5.80 -8.92 3.53
CA ILE A 170 6.81 -8.35 4.42
C ILE A 170 7.23 -9.37 5.49
N LEU A 171 6.28 -10.06 6.12
CA LEU A 171 6.56 -11.10 7.11
C LEU A 171 7.37 -12.25 6.51
N ARG A 172 7.00 -12.71 5.31
CA ARG A 172 7.71 -13.77 4.58
C ARG A 172 9.12 -13.39 4.16
N THR A 173 9.35 -12.13 3.83
CA THR A 173 10.67 -11.63 3.45
C THR A 173 11.59 -11.44 4.67
N THR A 174 11.03 -11.07 5.82
CA THR A 174 11.81 -10.73 7.03
C THR A 174 12.19 -11.94 7.87
N GLN A 175 11.33 -12.97 7.91
CA GLN A 175 11.54 -14.16 8.73
C GLN A 175 11.27 -15.43 7.90
N PRO A 176 12.05 -15.67 6.83
CA PRO A 176 11.86 -16.86 5.98
C PRO A 176 12.08 -18.17 6.75
N GLU A 177 12.81 -18.14 7.87
CA GLU A 177 12.98 -19.28 8.77
C GLU A 177 11.76 -19.52 9.67
N MET A 178 10.90 -18.54 9.91
CA MET A 178 9.69 -18.70 10.74
C MET A 178 8.51 -19.29 9.95
N ILE A 179 8.62 -19.29 8.62
CA ILE A 179 7.60 -19.80 7.71
C ILE A 179 8.21 -20.98 6.96
N ALA A 180 7.52 -22.12 6.95
CA ALA A 180 8.01 -23.25 6.19
C ALA A 180 8.08 -22.93 4.68
N SER A 181 8.85 -23.71 3.90
CA SER A 181 8.91 -23.53 2.45
C SER A 181 7.96 -24.51 1.78
N MET A 182 7.28 -24.07 0.72
CA MET A 182 6.29 -24.84 -0.06
C MET A 182 6.89 -26.07 -0.79
N SER A 183 8.20 -26.30 -0.68
CA SER A 183 8.96 -27.31 -1.43
C SER A 183 8.64 -28.76 -1.08
N SER A 184 7.71 -29.04 -0.18
CA SER A 184 7.28 -30.41 0.09
C SER A 184 5.80 -30.59 -0.30
N PRO A 185 5.53 -31.37 -1.37
CA PRO A 185 4.21 -31.45 -2.01
C PRO A 185 3.13 -32.20 -1.21
N HIS A 186 3.33 -32.41 0.11
CA HIS A 186 2.49 -33.28 0.95
C HIS A 186 1.96 -32.57 2.21
N TRP A 187 2.29 -31.29 2.39
CA TRP A 187 1.88 -30.54 3.58
C TRP A 187 0.68 -29.66 3.26
N GLY A 188 -0.47 -30.01 3.83
CA GLY A 188 -1.59 -29.07 3.96
C GLY A 188 -1.22 -27.93 4.89
N GLU A 189 -1.92 -26.82 4.74
CA GLU A 189 -1.81 -25.62 5.57
C GLU A 189 -1.75 -25.95 7.08
N GLY A 190 -0.88 -25.27 7.83
CA GLY A 190 -0.78 -25.42 9.28
C GLY A 190 -0.15 -26.74 9.76
N LYS A 191 0.52 -27.52 8.88
CA LYS A 191 1.29 -28.69 9.32
C LYS A 191 2.74 -28.34 9.63
N LEU A 192 3.29 -28.96 10.68
CA LEU A 192 4.70 -28.84 11.05
C LEU A 192 5.58 -29.37 9.93
N LYS A 193 6.59 -28.60 9.52
CA LYS A 193 7.58 -29.00 8.49
C LYS A 193 8.31 -30.31 8.83
N GLN A 194 8.55 -30.56 10.12
CA GLN A 194 9.16 -31.78 10.67
C GLN A 194 8.61 -32.03 12.08
N LEU A 195 8.50 -33.30 12.50
CA LEU A 195 8.12 -33.68 13.86
C LEU A 195 9.15 -33.09 14.85
N GLY A 196 8.76 -32.06 15.61
CA GLY A 196 9.65 -31.32 16.53
C GLY A 196 10.04 -29.91 16.06
N SER A 197 9.73 -29.52 14.82
CA SER A 197 9.91 -28.14 14.34
C SER A 197 8.68 -27.29 14.69
N LYS A 198 8.86 -26.12 15.33
CA LYS A 198 7.76 -25.17 15.57
C LYS A 198 7.30 -24.41 14.32
N LEU A 199 7.87 -24.73 13.16
CA LEU A 199 7.64 -24.00 11.92
C LEU A 199 6.43 -24.57 11.18
N LEU A 200 5.43 -23.70 10.99
CA LEU A 200 4.20 -23.98 10.27
C LEU A 200 4.28 -23.37 8.87
N TRP A 201 3.74 -24.07 7.89
CA TRP A 201 3.52 -23.50 6.56
C TRP A 201 2.13 -22.87 6.50
N PHE A 202 2.04 -21.64 6.00
CA PHE A 202 0.79 -20.97 5.68
C PHE A 202 0.79 -20.56 4.21
N GLU A 203 -0.36 -20.65 3.57
CA GLU A 203 -0.54 -20.16 2.20
C GLU A 203 -0.34 -18.63 2.19
N PRO A 204 0.28 -18.05 1.14
CA PRO A 204 0.31 -16.60 0.97
C PRO A 204 -1.09 -16.02 1.03
N PHE A 205 -1.23 -14.84 1.64
CA PHE A 205 -2.54 -14.20 1.70
C PHE A 205 -3.05 -13.92 0.28
N GLY A 206 -4.18 -14.54 -0.08
CA GLY A 206 -4.81 -14.43 -1.40
C GLY A 206 -6.16 -13.74 -1.30
N VAL A 207 -6.40 -12.75 -2.16
CA VAL A 207 -7.71 -12.06 -2.26
C VAL A 207 -8.79 -12.93 -2.90
N ASP A 208 -8.36 -13.95 -3.65
CA ASP A 208 -9.23 -15.01 -4.11
C ASP A 208 -9.18 -16.11 -3.06
N PRO A 209 -10.22 -16.28 -2.21
CA PRO A 209 -10.45 -17.56 -1.60
C PRO A 209 -10.88 -18.44 -2.77
N GLY A 210 -9.92 -18.89 -3.59
CA GLY A 210 -10.11 -20.14 -4.31
C GLY A 210 -10.54 -21.08 -3.21
N LEU A 211 -11.85 -21.41 -3.19
CA LEU A 211 -12.49 -22.05 -2.07
C LEU A 211 -11.49 -23.08 -1.58
N PRO A 212 -10.93 -22.95 -0.36
CA PRO A 212 -10.26 -24.07 0.21
C PRO A 212 -11.27 -25.20 0.10
N ASN A 213 -10.83 -26.43 -0.06
CA ASN A 213 -11.70 -27.60 -0.01
C ASN A 213 -12.38 -27.78 1.38
N LEU A 214 -12.86 -26.70 2.01
CA LEU A 214 -13.95 -26.56 2.97
C LEU A 214 -15.29 -27.10 2.45
N THR A 215 -15.33 -27.75 1.28
CA THR A 215 -16.42 -28.63 0.87
C THR A 215 -16.43 -29.98 1.59
N LYS A 216 -15.53 -30.30 2.54
CA LYS A 216 -15.62 -31.55 3.33
C LYS A 216 -15.32 -31.48 4.83
N GLY A 217 -15.37 -30.30 5.44
CA GLY A 217 -15.34 -30.21 6.90
C GLY A 217 -15.99 -28.92 7.34
N LYS A 218 -17.24 -29.01 7.81
CA LYS A 218 -17.95 -27.94 8.51
C LYS A 218 -17.03 -27.33 9.58
N ILE A 219 -16.35 -26.23 9.29
CA ILE A 219 -16.12 -25.22 10.33
C ILE A 219 -17.40 -24.40 10.31
N ALA A 220 -18.44 -24.98 10.92
CA ALA A 220 -19.56 -24.17 11.34
C ALA A 220 -18.97 -23.04 12.21
N PRO A 221 -19.49 -21.80 12.14
CA PRO A 221 -19.19 -20.82 13.15
C PRO A 221 -19.34 -21.50 14.51
N ILE A 222 -18.33 -21.40 15.38
CA ILE A 222 -18.29 -22.02 16.72
C ILE A 222 -19.52 -21.64 17.56
N THR A 223 -20.29 -20.64 17.10
CA THR A 223 -21.67 -20.36 17.47
C THR A 223 -22.66 -21.41 16.94
N SER A 224 -22.44 -22.70 17.22
CA SER A 224 -23.58 -23.63 17.25
C SER A 224 -24.29 -23.42 18.60
N PRO A 225 -25.63 -23.25 18.63
CA PRO A 225 -26.36 -23.08 19.89
C PRO A 225 -26.14 -24.27 20.84
N GLU A 226 -25.93 -25.47 20.29
CA GLU A 226 -25.54 -26.68 21.04
C GLU A 226 -24.22 -26.54 21.78
N ALA A 227 -23.17 -25.96 21.15
CA ALA A 227 -21.89 -25.77 21.79
C ALA A 227 -21.99 -24.74 22.92
N LEU A 228 -22.82 -23.71 22.73
CA LEU A 228 -23.09 -22.68 23.74
C LEU A 228 -23.83 -23.28 24.95
N GLU A 229 -24.89 -24.06 24.75
CA GLU A 229 -25.62 -24.74 25.83
C GLU A 229 -24.73 -25.74 26.57
N THR A 230 -23.94 -26.53 25.84
CA THR A 230 -22.96 -27.46 26.44
C THR A 230 -21.94 -26.70 27.28
N SER A 231 -21.52 -25.52 26.82
CA SER A 231 -20.53 -24.71 27.54
C SER A 231 -21.05 -24.16 28.87
N PHE A 232 -22.31 -23.76 28.95
CA PHE A 232 -22.94 -23.31 30.20
C PHE A 232 -23.08 -24.44 31.23
N ASN A 233 -23.27 -25.68 30.78
CA ASN A 233 -23.39 -26.83 31.68
C ASN A 233 -22.03 -27.28 32.24
N VAL A 234 -20.93 -27.04 31.52
CA VAL A 234 -19.58 -27.51 31.87
C VAL A 234 -18.74 -26.43 32.56
N LEU A 235 -18.88 -25.17 32.14
CA LEU A 235 -18.07 -24.06 32.64
C LEU A 235 -18.79 -23.37 33.80
N GLN A 236 -18.16 -23.37 34.97
CA GLN A 236 -18.62 -22.64 36.13
C GLN A 236 -17.78 -21.37 36.31
N PRO A 237 -18.39 -20.22 36.65
CA PRO A 237 -17.63 -19.01 36.94
C PRO A 237 -16.82 -19.21 38.22
N LEU A 238 -15.50 -19.11 38.13
CA LEU A 238 -14.57 -19.18 39.25
C LEU A 238 -14.50 -17.84 39.99
N GLN A 239 -14.32 -16.76 39.23
CA GLN A 239 -14.12 -15.43 39.77
C GLN A 239 -14.64 -14.39 38.78
N THR A 240 -15.40 -13.42 39.29
CA THR A 240 -15.83 -12.25 38.51
C THR A 240 -15.26 -11.00 39.14
N THR A 241 -14.43 -10.27 38.40
CA THR A 241 -13.96 -8.94 38.79
C THR A 241 -14.78 -7.90 38.05
N LEU A 242 -15.42 -6.98 38.79
CA LEU A 242 -16.21 -5.92 38.18
C LEU A 242 -15.31 -5.01 37.36
N GLY A 243 -15.85 -4.45 36.28
CA GLY A 243 -15.06 -3.66 35.33
C GLY A 243 -14.26 -2.53 35.99
N HIS A 244 -14.85 -1.85 36.98
CA HIS A 244 -14.22 -0.75 37.71
C HIS A 244 -13.14 -1.20 38.72
N GLU A 245 -13.11 -2.48 39.12
CA GLU A 245 -12.17 -3.05 40.10
C GLU A 245 -10.95 -3.71 39.44
N ARG A 246 -10.87 -3.72 38.11
CA ARG A 246 -9.75 -4.29 37.36
C ARG A 246 -8.52 -3.37 37.47
N CYS A 247 -7.31 -3.96 37.42
CA CYS A 247 -6.04 -3.20 37.39
C CYS A 247 -5.93 -2.18 36.23
N LEU A 248 -6.82 -2.26 35.25
CA LEU A 248 -7.21 -1.14 34.40
C LEU A 248 -8.75 -1.09 34.38
N PRO A 249 -9.39 -0.01 34.88
CA PRO A 249 -10.84 0.12 34.87
C PRO A 249 -11.39 -0.05 33.46
N ASN A 250 -12.38 -0.94 33.30
CA ASN A 250 -13.05 -1.26 32.05
C ASN A 250 -14.56 -1.19 32.24
N LYS A 251 -15.32 -0.99 31.16
CA LYS A 251 -16.80 -1.03 31.18
C LYS A 251 -17.35 -2.43 31.44
N HIS A 252 -16.59 -3.48 31.08
CA HIS A 252 -17.06 -4.86 31.16
C HIS A 252 -16.39 -5.65 32.29
N PRO A 253 -17.16 -6.49 33.02
CA PRO A 253 -16.61 -7.38 34.03
C PRO A 253 -15.73 -8.45 33.36
N MET A 254 -14.73 -8.92 34.10
CA MET A 254 -13.89 -10.04 33.71
C MET A 254 -14.35 -11.26 34.51
N THR A 255 -14.89 -12.27 33.82
CA THR A 255 -15.29 -13.55 34.44
C THR A 255 -14.30 -14.62 34.02
N ILE A 256 -13.61 -15.22 34.99
CA ILE A 256 -12.78 -16.41 34.81
C ILE A 256 -13.68 -17.61 35.00
N TYR A 257 -13.75 -18.49 34.00
CA TYR A 257 -14.49 -19.74 34.07
C TYR A 257 -13.53 -20.92 34.31
N PHE A 258 -13.99 -21.94 35.02
CA PHE A 258 -13.27 -23.20 35.18
C PHE A 258 -14.20 -24.37 34.91
N SER A 259 -13.63 -25.51 34.52
CA SER A 259 -14.35 -26.78 34.43
C SER A 259 -14.01 -27.61 35.68
N PRO A 260 -15.02 -28.08 36.45
CA PRO A 260 -14.79 -29.01 37.54
C PRO A 260 -14.15 -30.32 37.06
N PRO A 261 -13.32 -31.00 37.88
CA PRO A 261 -12.66 -32.25 37.51
C PRO A 261 -13.64 -33.44 37.55
N THR A 262 -14.67 -33.43 36.71
CA THR A 262 -15.46 -34.62 36.38
C THR A 262 -14.76 -35.35 35.24
N LYS A 263 -14.47 -36.65 35.36
CA LYS A 263 -13.90 -37.42 34.23
C LYS A 263 -14.86 -37.37 33.04
N PRO A 264 -14.43 -36.95 31.83
CA PRO A 264 -13.10 -36.49 31.43
C PRO A 264 -12.84 -35.00 31.72
N SER A 265 -11.66 -34.69 32.27
CA SER A 265 -11.23 -33.36 32.77
C SER A 265 -11.00 -32.29 31.67
N THR A 266 -11.63 -32.43 30.51
CA THR A 266 -11.34 -31.62 29.32
C THR A 266 -12.62 -31.11 28.70
N PHE A 267 -12.68 -29.80 28.44
CA PHE A 267 -13.76 -29.19 27.68
C PHE A 267 -13.75 -29.70 26.22
N PRO A 268 -14.82 -30.37 25.75
CA PRO A 268 -14.85 -30.87 24.38
C PRO A 268 -15.07 -29.70 23.40
N LEU A 269 -14.00 -29.26 22.75
CA LEU A 269 -14.05 -28.25 21.68
C LEU A 269 -14.60 -28.80 20.35
N LEU A 270 -14.81 -30.11 20.27
CA LEU A 270 -15.34 -30.80 19.10
C LEU A 270 -16.60 -31.58 19.51
N PRO A 271 -17.64 -31.63 18.67
CA PRO A 271 -18.74 -32.55 18.90
C PRO A 271 -18.16 -33.96 18.99
N ALA A 272 -18.51 -34.69 20.05
CA ALA A 272 -18.14 -36.09 20.19
C ALA A 272 -18.60 -36.81 18.92
N SER A 273 -17.65 -37.33 18.14
CA SER A 273 -17.94 -38.17 16.99
C SER A 273 -18.80 -39.33 17.48
N GLN A 274 -20.06 -39.36 17.03
CA GLN A 274 -20.91 -40.54 17.12
C GLN A 274 -20.33 -41.67 16.26
#